data_AF-A0A1I7THB1-F1
#
_entry.id   AF-A0A1I7THB1-F1
#
_cell.length_a   1.000
_cell.length_b   1.000
_cell.length_c   1.000
_cell.angle_alpha   90.00
_cell.angle_beta   90.00
_cell.angle_gamma   90.00
#
_symmetry.space_group_name_H-M   'P 1'
#
loop_
_entity.id
_entity.type
_entity.pdbx_description
1 polymer ?
#
loop_
_entity_poly.entity_id
_entity_poly.type
_entity_poly.pdbx_seq_one_letter_code
_entity_poly.pdbx_strand_id
1 'polypeptide(L)'
;MKRITWATYTLSICQPILGIFLDNSANDAIYIGFYSFLNLFLAISTLLYIPIVISLKKYAYLASAQLNQPQRYVLWQLIAIVLGKMVQIPLLIESKNDMDYSEMIQICRTGDFLILPFVLQTTYIGCNRRNLTTLVKVLTTWKGWKMVFCPWRKTATIDVASTEETAF
;
A
#
# COMPACT_ATOMS: atom_id res chain seq x y z
N MET A 1 20.19 5.14 -8.21
CA MET A 1 18.85 4.85 -7.66
C MET A 1 18.41 3.42 -7.90
N LYS A 2 18.32 2.92 -9.15
CA LYS A 2 17.85 1.53 -9.43
C LYS A 2 18.54 0.45 -8.59
N ARG A 3 19.88 0.46 -8.46
CA ARG A 3 20.65 -0.52 -7.66
C ARG A 3 20.25 -0.56 -6.17
N ILE A 4 19.92 0.59 -5.59
CA ILE A 4 19.48 0.68 -4.18
C ILE A 4 18.09 0.07 -4.03
N THR A 5 17.20 0.34 -5.00
CA THR A 5 15.84 -0.22 -5.02
C THR A 5 15.85 -1.75 -5.15
N TRP A 6 16.73 -2.30 -6.00
CA TRP A 6 16.91 -3.76 -6.12
C TRP A 6 17.50 -4.36 -4.85
N ALA A 7 18.46 -3.69 -4.21
CA ALA A 7 19.05 -4.13 -2.95
C ALA A 7 18.01 -4.16 -1.80
N THR A 8 17.17 -3.14 -1.68
CA THR A 8 16.11 -3.14 -0.64
C THR A 8 15.04 -4.19 -0.91
N TYR A 9 14.66 -4.42 -2.17
CA TYR A 9 13.69 -5.46 -2.53
C TYR A 9 14.22 -6.86 -2.28
N THR A 10 15.47 -7.13 -2.65
CA THR A 10 16.11 -8.42 -2.40
C THR A 10 16.28 -8.69 -0.90
N LEU A 11 16.63 -7.67 -0.10
CA LEU A 11 16.69 -7.79 1.36
C LEU A 11 15.32 -8.11 1.98
N SER A 12 14.25 -7.47 1.49
CA SER A 12 12.89 -7.66 2.01
C SER A 12 12.27 -9.01 1.61
N ILE A 13 12.62 -9.54 0.43
CA ILE A 13 12.17 -10.87 -0.04
C ILE A 13 13.00 -12.00 0.60
N CYS A 14 14.26 -11.75 0.93
CA CYS A 14 15.10 -12.74 1.59
C CYS A 14 14.58 -13.09 3.00
N GLN A 15 13.92 -12.15 3.68
CA GLN A 15 13.42 -12.31 5.05
C GLN A 15 12.39 -13.44 5.25
N PRO A 16 11.33 -13.61 4.43
CA PRO A 16 10.41 -14.77 4.53
C PRO A 16 11.07 -16.09 4.14
N ILE A 17 11.98 -16.07 3.17
CA ILE A 17 12.68 -17.28 2.73
C ILE A 17 13.62 -17.78 3.83
N LEU A 18 14.43 -16.89 4.43
CA LEU A 18 15.35 -17.24 5.52
C LEU A 18 14.62 -17.78 6.77
N GLY A 19 13.41 -17.26 7.04
CA GLY A 19 12.58 -17.70 8.18
C GLY A 19 11.93 -19.08 7.98
N ILE A 20 11.70 -19.51 6.74
CA ILE A 20 11.21 -20.89 6.45
C ILE A 20 12.34 -21.92 6.62
N PHE A 21 13.60 -21.52 6.39
CA PHE A 21 14.74 -22.44 6.39
C PHE A 21 15.47 -22.57 7.74
N LEU A 22 15.22 -21.70 8.72
CA LEU A 22 15.95 -21.68 10.00
C LEU A 22 15.00 -21.72 11.20
N ASP A 23 14.44 -22.89 11.49
CA ASP A 23 13.71 -23.18 12.72
C ASP A 23 14.71 -23.33 13.88
N ASN A 24 15.01 -22.23 14.58
CA ASN A 24 15.91 -22.24 15.72
C ASN A 24 15.63 -21.06 16.67
N SER A 25 15.45 -21.35 17.97
CA SER A 25 15.02 -20.40 19.01
C SER A 25 15.91 -19.14 19.18
N ALA A 26 17.21 -19.21 18.85
CA ALA A 26 18.10 -18.05 18.88
C ALA A 26 17.82 -17.03 17.74
N ASN A 27 17.16 -17.46 16.67
CA ASN A 27 16.83 -16.58 15.55
C ASN A 27 15.63 -15.69 15.86
N ASP A 28 14.72 -16.10 16.75
CA ASP A 28 13.49 -15.37 17.04
C ASP A 28 13.77 -13.97 17.62
N ALA A 29 14.70 -13.86 18.57
CA ALA A 29 15.07 -12.56 19.15
C ALA A 29 15.66 -11.60 18.10
N ILE A 30 16.47 -12.10 17.16
CA ILE A 30 17.05 -11.32 16.07
C ILE A 30 15.95 -10.87 15.10
N TYR A 31 15.02 -11.76 14.76
CA TYR A 31 13.88 -11.44 13.89
C TYR A 31 12.95 -10.39 14.51
N ILE A 32 12.65 -10.53 15.80
CA ILE A 32 11.84 -9.59 16.58
C ILE A 32 12.50 -8.20 16.61
N GLY A 33 13.81 -8.15 16.91
CA GLY A 33 14.57 -6.90 16.93
C GLY A 33 14.59 -6.21 15.57
N PHE A 34 14.82 -6.97 14.50
CA PHE A 34 14.83 -6.43 13.14
C PHE A 34 13.45 -5.93 12.70
N TYR A 35 12.38 -6.68 12.99
CA TYR A 35 11.01 -6.26 12.69
C TYR A 35 10.61 -4.98 13.45
N SER A 36 10.99 -4.88 14.72
CA SER A 36 10.76 -3.67 15.54
C SER A 36 11.50 -2.47 14.97
N PHE A 37 12.76 -2.65 14.56
CA PHE A 37 13.55 -1.61 13.90
C PHE A 37 12.91 -1.14 12.58
N LEU A 38 12.44 -2.06 11.74
CA LEU A 38 11.76 -1.71 10.49
C LEU A 38 10.48 -0.90 10.73
N ASN A 39 9.70 -1.24 11.75
CA ASN A 39 8.50 -0.47 12.11
C ASN A 39 8.84 0.93 12.62
N LEU A 40 9.90 1.07 13.42
CA LEU A 40 10.38 2.39 13.85
C LEU A 40 10.85 3.22 12.65
N PHE A 41 11.61 2.61 11.74
CA PHE A 41 12.05 3.27 10.51
C PHE A 41 10.86 3.70 9.64
N LEU A 42 9.83 2.86 9.53
CA LEU A 42 8.59 3.17 8.83
C LEU A 42 7.87 4.37 9.48
N ALA A 43 7.79 4.41 10.81
CA ALA A 43 7.18 5.53 11.55
C ALA A 43 7.94 6.85 11.32
N ILE A 44 9.27 6.81 11.30
CA ILE A 44 10.08 7.99 10.96
C ILE A 44 9.84 8.40 9.50
N SER A 45 9.75 7.44 8.59
CA SER A 45 9.48 7.68 7.17
C SER A 45 8.13 8.36 6.93
N THR A 46 7.06 7.95 7.65
CA THR A 46 5.74 8.56 7.53
C THR A 46 5.70 9.99 8.11
N LEU A 47 6.47 10.28 9.16
CA LEU A 47 6.62 11.64 9.69
C LEU A 47 7.34 12.56 8.70
N LEU A 48 8.43 12.08 8.08
CA LEU A 48 9.16 12.81 7.04
C LEU A 48 8.35 13.04 5.76
N TYR A 49 7.21 12.37 5.62
CA TYR A 49 6.36 12.50 4.46
C TYR A 49 5.62 13.84 4.39
N ILE A 50 5.30 14.43 5.55
CA ILE A 50 4.67 15.75 5.65
C ILE A 50 5.55 16.84 4.97
N PRO A 51 6.83 17.01 5.33
CA PRO A 51 7.69 18.00 4.67
C PRO A 51 7.99 17.66 3.21
N ILE A 52 8.02 16.38 2.83
CA ILE A 52 8.15 15.97 1.42
C ILE A 52 6.96 16.44 0.60
N VAL A 53 5.73 16.23 1.10
CA VAL A 53 4.50 16.68 0.41
C VAL A 53 4.44 18.21 0.28
N ILE A 54 4.87 18.94 1.32
CA ILE A 54 4.98 20.42 1.26
C ILE A 54 5.99 20.84 0.19
N SER A 55 7.16 20.18 0.16
CA SER A 55 8.20 20.45 -0.84
C SER A 55 7.72 20.13 -2.26
N LEU A 56 6.99 19.03 -2.45
CA LEU A 56 6.42 18.66 -3.75
C LEU A 56 5.41 19.69 -4.27
N LYS A 57 4.63 20.33 -3.39
CA LYS A 57 3.74 21.44 -3.80
C LYS A 57 4.52 22.63 -4.36
N LYS A 58 5.70 22.93 -3.81
CA LYS A 58 6.57 24.02 -4.30
C LYS A 58 7.06 23.78 -5.73
N TYR A 59 7.25 22.52 -6.12
CA TYR A 59 7.74 22.11 -7.44
C TYR A 59 6.61 21.64 -8.38
N ALA A 60 5.34 21.84 -8.00
CA ALA A 60 4.19 21.38 -8.77
C ALA A 60 4.05 22.08 -10.14
N TYR A 61 4.75 23.19 -10.36
CA TYR A 61 4.77 23.92 -11.64
C TYR A 61 5.63 23.25 -12.72
N LEU A 62 6.53 22.32 -12.37
CA LEU A 62 7.33 21.62 -13.36
C LEU A 62 6.46 20.67 -14.19
N ALA A 63 6.68 20.63 -15.50
CA ALA A 63 5.94 19.77 -16.43
C ALA A 63 5.95 18.29 -16.01
N SER A 64 7.07 17.80 -15.46
CA SER A 64 7.20 16.43 -14.93
C SER A 64 6.32 16.17 -13.69
N ALA A 65 6.11 17.19 -12.84
CA ALA A 65 5.25 17.11 -11.67
C ALA A 65 3.77 17.18 -12.07
N GLN A 66 3.42 17.96 -13.10
CA GLN A 66 2.07 18.01 -13.65
C GLN A 66 1.67 16.71 -14.34
N LEU A 67 2.60 16.08 -15.07
CA LEU A 67 2.38 14.84 -15.79
C LEU A 67 2.26 13.63 -14.84
N ASN A 68 3.21 13.46 -13.91
CA ASN A 68 3.29 12.25 -13.08
C ASN A 68 2.63 12.37 -11.70
N GLN A 69 2.32 13.59 -11.26
CA GLN A 69 1.64 13.90 -9.98
C GLN A 69 2.11 13.01 -8.81
N PRO A 70 3.43 12.95 -8.55
CA PRO A 70 4.02 12.03 -7.56
C PRO A 70 3.41 12.20 -6.17
N GLN A 71 2.96 13.42 -5.84
CA GLN A 71 2.26 13.75 -4.61
C GLN A 71 1.00 12.89 -4.37
N ARG A 72 0.25 12.54 -5.42
CA ARG A 72 -0.97 11.71 -5.28
C ARG A 72 -0.63 10.28 -4.93
N TYR A 73 0.36 9.71 -5.62
CA TYR A 73 0.84 8.35 -5.33
C TYR A 73 1.27 8.22 -3.87
N VAL A 74 2.10 9.18 -3.47
CA VAL A 74 2.64 9.33 -2.14
C VAL A 74 1.50 9.38 -1.11
N LEU A 75 0.53 10.27 -1.28
CA LEU A 75 -0.60 10.44 -0.36
C LEU A 75 -1.48 9.19 -0.25
N TRP A 76 -1.85 8.57 -1.38
CA TRP A 76 -2.66 7.35 -1.37
C TRP A 76 -1.94 6.18 -0.71
N GLN A 77 -0.62 6.09 -0.87
CA GLN A 77 0.18 5.04 -0.24
C GLN A 77 0.14 5.20 1.28
N LEU A 78 0.24 6.43 1.77
CA LEU A 78 0.17 6.71 3.20
C LEU A 78 -1.22 6.40 3.77
N ILE A 79 -2.30 6.80 3.08
CA ILE A 79 -3.68 6.46 3.49
C ILE A 79 -3.85 4.94 3.59
N ALA A 80 -3.41 4.20 2.58
CA ALA A 80 -3.57 2.74 2.56
C ALA A 80 -2.75 2.05 3.66
N ILE A 81 -1.51 2.48 3.93
CA ILE A 81 -0.67 1.95 5.00
C ILE A 81 -1.29 2.24 6.38
N VAL A 82 -1.76 3.46 6.61
CA VAL A 82 -2.40 3.84 7.88
C VAL A 82 -3.66 3.03 8.10
N LEU A 83 -4.54 2.91 7.10
CA LEU A 83 -5.74 2.07 7.19
C LEU A 83 -5.39 0.60 7.46
N GLY A 84 -4.38 0.07 6.79
CA GLY A 84 -3.90 -1.30 7.03
C GLY A 84 -3.46 -1.52 8.48
N LYS A 85 -2.64 -0.61 9.03
CA LYS A 85 -2.20 -0.68 10.43
C LYS A 85 -3.35 -0.48 11.42
N MET A 86 -4.31 0.40 11.12
CA MET A 86 -5.50 0.61 11.95
C MET A 86 -6.40 -0.63 12.04
N VAL A 87 -6.43 -1.49 11.02
CA VAL A 87 -7.16 -2.77 11.07
C VAL A 87 -6.38 -3.82 11.88
N GLN A 88 -5.05 -3.78 11.86
CA GLN A 88 -4.21 -4.72 12.62
C GLN A 88 -4.23 -4.45 14.13
N ILE A 89 -4.28 -3.18 14.57
CA ILE A 89 -4.22 -2.83 16.00
C ILE A 89 -5.34 -3.50 16.84
N PRO A 90 -6.62 -3.45 16.45
CA PRO A 90 -7.70 -4.13 17.18
C PRO A 90 -7.50 -5.64 17.26
N LEU A 91 -7.05 -6.27 16.16
CA LEU A 91 -6.79 -7.72 16.13
C LEU A 91 -5.73 -8.12 17.18
N LEU A 92 -4.71 -7.28 17.38
CA LEU A 92 -3.66 -7.52 18.38
C LEU A 92 -4.15 -7.31 19.82
N ILE A 93 -5.10 -6.39 20.03
CA ILE A 93 -5.66 -6.13 21.36
C ILE A 93 -6.49 -7.33 21.82
N GLU A 94 -7.33 -7.87 20.95
CA GLU A 94 -8.14 -9.07 21.22
C GLU A 94 -7.27 -10.29 21.50
N SER A 95 -6.17 -10.42 20.78
CA SER A 95 -5.28 -11.58 20.90
C SER A 95 -4.25 -11.46 22.04
N LYS A 96 -4.25 -10.36 22.81
CA LYS A 96 -3.20 -10.06 23.78
C LYS A 96 -3.18 -10.99 25.00
N ASN A 97 -4.33 -11.52 25.39
CA ASN A 97 -4.46 -12.30 26.62
C ASN A 97 -3.98 -13.76 26.49
N ASP A 98 -3.94 -14.31 25.28
CA ASP A 98 -3.73 -15.75 25.07
C ASP A 98 -2.44 -16.11 24.31
N MET A 99 -1.71 -15.13 23.76
CA MET A 99 -0.57 -15.39 22.86
C MET A 99 0.75 -14.81 23.37
N ASP A 100 1.84 -15.49 23.03
CA ASP A 100 3.20 -15.00 23.26
C ASP A 100 3.56 -13.86 22.28
N TYR A 101 4.53 -13.03 22.68
CA TYR A 101 4.97 -11.87 21.89
C TYR A 101 5.50 -12.25 20.50
N SER A 102 6.12 -13.43 20.36
CA SER A 102 6.60 -13.98 19.09
C SER A 102 5.45 -14.25 18.12
N GLU A 103 4.37 -14.88 18.61
CA GLU A 103 3.18 -15.21 17.81
C GLU A 103 2.45 -13.94 17.35
N MET A 104 2.35 -12.92 18.22
CA MET A 104 1.78 -11.61 17.85
C MET A 104 2.55 -10.96 16.69
N ILE A 105 3.89 -11.01 16.72
CA ILE A 105 4.73 -10.47 15.65
C ILE A 105 4.54 -11.25 14.35
N GLN A 106 4.40 -12.58 14.43
CA GLN A 106 4.18 -13.42 13.27
C GLN A 106 2.83 -13.14 12.59
N ILE A 107 1.79 -12.85 13.37
CA ILE A 107 0.48 -12.39 12.85
C ILE A 107 0.62 -11.03 12.17
N CYS A 108 1.30 -10.07 12.80
CA CYS A 108 1.53 -8.75 12.20
C CYS A 108 2.26 -8.86 10.86
N ARG A 109 3.29 -9.71 10.81
CA ARG A 109 4.10 -9.93 9.61
C ARG A 109 3.27 -10.51 8.47
N THR A 110 2.46 -11.52 8.76
CA THR A 110 1.54 -12.11 7.78
C THR A 110 0.54 -11.07 7.30
N GLY A 111 0.00 -10.26 8.21
CA GLY A 111 -0.87 -9.13 7.89
C GLY A 111 -0.19 -8.11 6.97
N ASP A 112 1.06 -7.74 7.23
CA ASP A 112 1.81 -6.77 6.41
C ASP A 112 2.05 -7.31 5.00
N PHE A 113 2.34 -8.60 4.86
CA PHE A 113 2.45 -9.25 3.55
C PHE A 113 1.14 -9.23 2.78
N LEU A 114 0.01 -9.46 3.45
CA LEU A 114 -1.32 -9.39 2.85
C LEU A 114 -1.72 -7.96 2.48
N ILE A 115 -1.39 -6.97 3.30
CA ILE A 115 -1.73 -5.55 3.07
C ILE A 115 -0.93 -4.96 1.92
N LEU A 116 0.31 -5.42 1.68
CA LEU A 116 1.17 -4.90 0.61
C LEU A 116 0.50 -4.85 -0.78
N PRO A 117 -0.08 -5.94 -1.33
CA PRO A 117 -0.80 -5.87 -2.60
C PRO A 117 -2.03 -4.96 -2.56
N PHE A 118 -2.74 -4.87 -1.42
CA PHE A 118 -3.85 -3.92 -1.27
C PHE A 118 -3.36 -2.47 -1.33
N VAL A 119 -2.23 -2.15 -0.69
CA VAL A 119 -1.61 -0.82 -0.77
C VAL A 119 -1.23 -0.50 -2.22
N LEU A 120 -0.66 -1.46 -2.96
CA LEU A 120 -0.32 -1.27 -4.37
C LEU A 120 -1.55 -1.06 -5.27
N GLN A 121 -2.63 -1.80 -5.04
CA GLN A 121 -3.85 -1.66 -5.85
C GLN A 121 -4.63 -0.39 -5.52
N THR A 122 -4.75 -0.04 -4.24
CA THR A 122 -5.43 1.18 -3.79
C THR A 122 -4.67 2.43 -4.25
N THR A 123 -3.34 2.43 -4.19
CA THR A 123 -2.52 3.51 -4.76
C THR A 123 -2.71 3.65 -6.26
N TYR A 124 -2.71 2.53 -6.99
CA TYR A 124 -2.95 2.54 -8.43
C TYR A 124 -4.32 3.14 -8.78
N ILE A 125 -5.40 2.69 -8.13
CA ILE A 125 -6.75 3.20 -8.35
C ILE A 125 -6.84 4.68 -7.96
N GLY A 126 -6.29 5.06 -6.81
CA GLY A 126 -6.29 6.43 -6.30
C GLY A 126 -5.53 7.42 -7.21
N CYS A 127 -4.47 6.95 -7.86
CA CYS A 127 -3.75 7.75 -8.86
C CYS A 127 -4.53 7.88 -10.17
N ASN A 128 -5.26 6.85 -10.58
CA ASN A 128 -6.11 6.90 -11.76
C ASN A 128 -7.45 7.58 -11.45
N ARG A 129 -7.45 8.92 -11.38
CA ARG A 129 -8.61 9.74 -11.03
C ARG A 129 -9.87 9.39 -11.83
N ARG A 130 -9.75 9.08 -13.13
CA ARG A 130 -10.90 8.69 -13.98
C ARG A 130 -11.48 7.33 -13.57
N ASN A 131 -10.62 6.38 -13.22
CA ASN A 131 -11.06 5.07 -12.75
C ASN A 131 -11.66 5.15 -11.34
N LEU A 132 -11.07 5.97 -10.46
CA LEU A 132 -11.59 6.24 -9.12
C LEU A 132 -12.98 6.88 -9.16
N THR A 133 -13.20 7.90 -10.00
CA THR A 133 -14.53 8.54 -10.08
C THR A 133 -15.60 7.59 -10.62
N THR A 134 -15.26 6.71 -11.57
CA THR A 134 -16.15 5.65 -12.03
C THR A 134 -16.44 4.64 -10.91
N LEU A 135 -15.41 4.19 -10.19
CA LEU A 135 -15.55 3.25 -9.07
C LEU A 135 -16.42 3.83 -7.95
N VAL A 136 -16.20 5.08 -7.55
CA VAL A 136 -17.04 5.78 -6.56
C VAL A 136 -18.48 5.88 -7.04
N LYS A 137 -18.74 6.22 -8.31
CA LYS A 137 -20.10 6.26 -8.88
C LYS A 137 -20.79 4.89 -8.84
N VAL A 138 -20.06 3.81 -9.14
CA VAL A 138 -20.58 2.44 -9.06
C VAL A 138 -20.90 2.06 -7.62
N LEU A 139 -20.03 2.40 -6.67
CA LEU A 139 -20.22 2.09 -5.25
C LEU A 139 -21.37 2.90 -4.61
N THR A 140 -21.57 4.15 -5.01
CA THR A 140 -22.65 5.01 -4.46
C THR A 140 -24.01 4.75 -5.10
N THR A 141 -24.06 4.14 -6.29
CA THR A 141 -25.32 3.84 -6.97
C THR A 141 -25.84 2.46 -6.54
N TRP A 142 -27.06 2.39 -6.00
CA TRP A 142 -27.74 1.14 -5.62
C TRP A 142 -27.75 0.06 -6.73
N LYS A 143 -27.79 0.49 -8.00
CA LYS A 143 -27.68 -0.39 -9.18
C LYS A 143 -26.28 -0.95 -9.41
N GLY A 144 -25.23 -0.23 -8.99
CA GLY A 144 -23.83 -0.67 -9.10
C GLY A 144 -23.50 -1.78 -8.09
N TRP A 145 -24.07 -1.73 -6.89
CA TRP A 145 -24.00 -2.86 -5.95
C TRP A 145 -24.61 -4.15 -6.53
N LYS A 146 -25.75 -4.06 -7.24
CA LYS A 146 -26.31 -5.21 -7.98
C LYS A 146 -25.42 -5.71 -9.13
N MET A 147 -24.54 -4.88 -9.68
CA MET A 147 -23.61 -5.26 -10.75
C MET A 147 -22.39 -6.02 -10.20
N VAL A 148 -21.91 -5.65 -9.00
CA VAL A 148 -20.81 -6.35 -8.33
C VAL A 148 -21.25 -7.74 -7.84
N PHE A 149 -22.46 -7.85 -7.31
CA PHE A 149 -23.01 -9.12 -6.80
C PHE A 149 -23.67 -10.00 -7.87
N CYS A 150 -23.96 -9.47 -9.07
CA CYS A 150 -24.45 -10.25 -10.22
C CYS A 150 -23.65 -9.91 -11.49
N PRO A 151 -22.59 -10.68 -11.82
CA PRO A 151 -21.73 -10.42 -12.98
C PRO A 151 -22.44 -10.59 -14.34
N TRP A 152 -23.64 -11.16 -14.35
CA TRP A 152 -24.35 -11.59 -15.55
C TRP A 152 -25.07 -10.47 -16.32
N ARG A 153 -25.03 -9.22 -15.85
CA ARG A 153 -25.68 -8.10 -16.55
C ARG A 153 -24.66 -7.30 -17.36
N LYS A 154 -24.52 -7.72 -18.63
CA LYS A 154 -23.77 -7.17 -19.78
C LYS A 154 -22.81 -5.98 -19.51
N THR A 155 -21.57 -6.21 -19.94
CA THR A 155 -20.49 -5.26 -20.23
C THR A 155 -20.99 -3.88 -20.66
N ALA A 156 -20.68 -2.87 -19.85
CA ALA A 156 -20.70 -1.49 -20.30
C ALA A 156 -19.50 -1.30 -21.24
N THR A 157 -19.76 -1.11 -22.53
CA THR A 157 -18.76 -0.69 -23.51
C THR A 157 -18.19 0.63 -23.05
N ILE A 158 -16.91 0.65 -22.69
CA ILE A 158 -16.16 1.88 -22.48
C ILE A 158 -15.74 2.34 -23.86
N ASP A 159 -16.39 3.37 -24.40
CA ASP A 159 -15.91 4.03 -25.59
C ASP A 159 -14.52 4.59 -25.31
N VAL A 160 -13.53 4.04 -26.01
CA VAL A 160 -12.19 4.60 -26.10
C VAL A 160 -12.36 5.89 -26.91
N ALA A 161 -12.50 7.01 -26.20
CA ALA A 161 -12.32 8.31 -26.81
C ALA A 161 -10.88 8.36 -27.33
N SER A 162 -10.77 8.31 -28.65
CA SER A 162 -9.56 8.55 -29.43
C SER A 162 -8.88 9.82 -28.94
N THR A 163 -7.74 9.67 -28.28
CA THR A 163 -6.76 10.75 -28.17
C THR A 163 -6.06 10.88 -29.53
N GLU A 164 -6.73 11.55 -30.46
CA GLU A 164 -6.06 12.29 -31.53
C GLU A 164 -6.07 13.78 -31.15
N GLU A 165 -4.95 14.44 -31.44
CA GLU A 165 -4.70 15.89 -31.38
C GLU A 165 -4.52 16.48 -29.95
N THR A 166 -3.42 17.15 -29.59
CA THR A 166 -2.57 18.06 -30.35
C THR A 166 -1.11 18.03 -29.88
N ALA A 167 -0.20 18.06 -30.85
CA ALA A 167 1.19 18.44 -30.71
C ALA A 167 1.33 19.91 -30.24
N PHE A 168 2.10 20.16 -29.19
CA PHE A 168 3.27 21.05 -29.11
C PHE A 168 3.80 21.11 -27.68
#